data_AF-A0A1Y6C913-F1
#
_entry.id   AF-A0A1Y6C913-F1
#
_cell.length_a   1.000
_cell.length_b   1.000
_cell.length_c   1.000
_cell.angle_alpha   90.00
_cell.angle_beta   90.00
_cell.angle_gamma   90.00
#
_symmetry.space_group_name_H-M   'P 1'
#
loop_
_entity.id
_entity.type
_entity.pdbx_description
1 polymer ?
#
loop_
_entity_poly.entity_id
_entity_poly.type
_entity_poly.pdbx_seq_one_letter_code
_entity_poly.pdbx_strand_id
1 'polypeptide(L)'
;MKPHPRNARIKGEPQPPSRFIFGDAVDEAGLEPWEYVVHTGSPAFVCRLVGNDMTPFAGRNSTEFASAVLFDDEEQLTHYVCNSGFRLFDFSFRDEVPSAARLQSICDEAMTVYQRLQQVYNERDMGPKAREIRVGPSEPLPPAERARAIRALAETALAAVADPVRRVQLSADVQMALAGGDQAVFTEAQLALQGEVPARQLLVDTARDCIAFPEVVRQDGSSVSFELWALPLAFSRAQGGVWWHFPLLERIEGVLADALDVPSQAILWVSPTIFTLDMLNERSCQNLVHLAPVMDSGCDFAPVEPEPARATFEAARKTQQPQLVLAWIPFIVERGVLTVERVRQLGRKALELTMPVVQQAIASEMEYGEAELFTPLPWWEALSAGVQAWNRKRLGMTVALVAAGQGGLQELEAVAEYQPELQGYDVGLKLKGSEEVLAHTPWMLVPDVAPDRELSFHDLASCLKEAGIPLSERVARLH
;
A
#
# COMPACT_ATOMS: atom_id res chain seq x y z
N MET A 1 3.06 -11.48 38.71
CA MET A 1 3.47 -10.15 38.21
C MET A 1 3.80 -9.27 39.40
N LYS A 2 4.88 -8.47 39.34
CA LYS A 2 5.26 -7.57 40.45
C LYS A 2 4.89 -6.13 40.11
N PRO A 3 4.38 -5.34 41.06
CA PRO A 3 4.05 -3.94 40.84
C PRO A 3 5.31 -3.11 40.53
N HIS A 4 5.13 -2.07 39.71
CA HIS A 4 6.20 -1.16 39.32
C HIS A 4 6.81 -0.50 40.56
N PRO A 5 8.16 -0.44 40.70
CA PRO A 5 8.80 0.15 41.88
C PRO A 5 8.43 1.63 42.03
N ARG A 6 8.15 2.05 43.26
CA ARG A 6 7.77 3.44 43.63
C ARG A 6 8.75 4.53 43.14
N ASN A 7 10.00 4.15 42.85
CA ASN A 7 11.09 5.07 42.51
C ASN A 7 11.64 4.87 41.10
N ALA A 8 11.03 3.99 40.30
CA ALA A 8 11.45 3.78 38.92
C ALA A 8 10.85 4.88 38.03
N ARG A 9 11.69 5.64 37.32
CA ARG A 9 11.25 6.64 36.33
C ARG A 9 10.68 5.93 35.10
N ILE A 10 9.45 6.26 34.73
CA ILE A 10 8.83 5.85 33.48
C ILE A 10 9.53 6.62 32.35
N LYS A 11 10.11 5.92 31.36
CA LYS A 11 10.71 6.57 30.18
C LYS A 11 9.59 7.07 29.26
N GLY A 12 9.30 8.35 29.40
CA GLY A 12 8.57 9.22 28.49
C GLY A 12 8.88 10.64 28.96
N GLU A 13 9.13 11.58 28.06
CA GLU A 13 9.27 12.96 28.49
C GLU A 13 7.95 13.38 29.18
N PRO A 14 7.97 13.89 30.42
CA PRO A 14 6.81 14.54 30.97
C PRO A 14 6.67 15.84 30.19
N GLN A 15 5.96 15.82 29.07
CA GLN A 15 5.41 17.06 28.55
C GLN A 15 4.59 17.65 29.72
N PRO A 16 4.86 18.89 30.15
CA PRO A 16 3.97 19.52 31.12
C PRO A 16 2.56 19.43 30.52
N PRO A 17 1.53 19.07 31.32
CA PRO A 17 0.17 19.03 30.79
C PRO A 17 -0.11 20.36 30.09
N SER A 18 -0.71 20.29 28.91
CA SER A 18 -1.16 21.47 28.17
C SER A 18 -1.78 22.47 29.14
N ARG A 19 -1.46 23.76 28.99
CA ARG A 19 -1.98 24.80 29.90
C ARG A 19 -3.51 24.84 29.93
N PHE A 20 -4.14 24.27 28.90
CA PHE A 20 -5.57 24.02 28.78
C PHE A 20 -5.84 22.52 28.71
N ILE A 21 -6.75 22.06 29.56
CA ILE A 21 -7.27 20.69 29.55
C ILE A 21 -8.76 20.79 29.27
N PHE A 22 -9.22 20.07 28.26
CA PHE A 22 -10.62 19.95 27.87
C PHE A 22 -11.11 18.57 28.28
N GLY A 23 -12.30 18.48 28.83
CA GLY A 23 -12.84 17.18 29.24
C GLY A 23 -14.34 17.19 29.43
N ASP A 24 -14.92 16.02 29.25
CA ASP A 24 -16.33 15.77 29.50
C ASP A 24 -16.56 15.28 30.92
N ALA A 25 -17.77 15.51 31.43
CA ALA A 25 -18.24 14.90 32.67
C ALA A 25 -19.36 13.90 32.38
N VAL A 26 -19.37 12.81 33.15
CA VAL A 26 -20.44 11.80 33.11
C VAL A 26 -21.05 11.71 34.50
N ASP A 27 -22.37 11.83 34.57
CA ASP A 27 -23.16 11.66 35.79
C ASP A 27 -24.08 10.41 35.69
N GLU A 28 -24.96 10.23 36.68
CA GLU A 28 -25.91 9.11 36.71
C GLU A 28 -26.93 9.15 35.55
N ALA A 29 -27.14 10.31 34.91
CA ALA A 29 -28.01 10.52 33.77
C ALA A 29 -27.30 10.43 32.41
N GLY A 30 -25.95 10.39 32.40
CA GLY A 30 -25.14 10.17 31.20
C GLY A 30 -24.09 11.26 31.01
N LEU A 31 -23.71 11.51 29.75
CA LEU A 31 -22.78 12.58 29.40
C LEU A 31 -23.44 13.93 29.65
N GLU A 32 -22.78 14.82 30.39
CA GLU A 32 -23.29 16.18 30.58
C GLU A 32 -23.34 16.94 29.24
N PRO A 33 -24.30 17.87 29.06
CA PRO A 33 -24.44 18.64 27.81
C PRO A 33 -23.41 19.76 27.64
N TRP A 34 -22.43 19.86 28.55
CA TRP A 34 -21.35 20.85 28.55
C TRP A 34 -20.01 20.17 28.81
N GLU A 35 -19.00 20.73 28.19
CA GLU A 35 -17.61 20.36 28.40
C GLU A 35 -16.99 21.26 29.48
N TYR A 36 -15.80 20.88 29.96
CA TYR A 36 -15.07 21.62 30.98
C TYR A 36 -13.70 22.04 30.46
N VAL A 37 -13.32 23.29 30.77
CA VAL A 37 -11.99 23.82 30.50
C VAL A 37 -11.28 24.04 31.83
N VAL A 38 -10.12 23.42 31.99
CA VAL A 38 -9.21 23.69 33.10
C VAL A 38 -8.01 24.48 32.57
N HIS A 39 -7.85 25.71 33.05
CA HIS A 39 -6.65 26.50 32.83
C HIS A 39 -5.70 26.35 34.02
N THR A 40 -4.52 25.79 33.78
CA THR A 40 -3.53 25.47 34.82
C THR A 40 -2.51 26.58 35.05
N GLY A 41 -2.47 27.61 34.19
CA GLY A 41 -1.65 28.81 34.33
C GLY A 41 -2.27 29.85 35.28
N SER A 42 -1.61 30.99 35.49
CA SER A 42 -2.13 32.08 36.34
C SER A 42 -2.98 33.09 35.54
N PRO A 43 -4.24 33.36 35.93
CA PRO A 43 -4.99 32.74 37.05
C PRO A 43 -5.51 31.34 36.71
N ALA A 44 -5.44 30.44 37.67
CA ALA A 44 -5.92 29.07 37.50
C ALA A 44 -7.45 29.04 37.71
N PHE A 45 -8.16 28.44 36.77
CA PHE A 45 -9.62 28.33 36.84
C PHE A 45 -10.15 27.06 36.18
N VAL A 46 -11.38 26.74 36.55
CA VAL A 46 -12.24 25.78 35.84
C VAL A 46 -13.48 26.53 35.38
N CYS A 47 -13.92 26.28 34.15
CA CYS A 47 -15.19 26.80 33.64
C CYS A 47 -15.87 25.77 32.72
N ARG A 48 -17.14 25.99 32.44
CA ARG A 48 -17.92 25.21 31.47
C ARG A 48 -17.78 25.80 30.07
N LEU A 49 -17.81 24.93 29.07
CA LEU A 49 -17.78 25.23 27.65
C LEU A 49 -19.03 24.66 26.98
N VAL A 50 -19.66 25.47 26.15
CA VAL A 50 -20.77 25.05 25.29
C VAL A 50 -20.59 25.59 23.88
N GLY A 51 -20.90 24.76 22.88
CA GLY A 51 -20.95 25.14 21.46
C GLY A 51 -22.35 25.58 21.01
N ASN A 52 -22.47 26.03 19.76
CA ASN A 52 -23.71 26.55 19.16
C ASN A 52 -24.37 27.70 19.94
N ASP A 53 -23.56 28.47 20.68
CA ASP A 53 -24.04 29.59 21.47
C ASP A 53 -24.29 30.83 20.62
N MET A 54 -25.43 31.51 20.85
CA MET A 54 -25.89 32.67 20.10
C MET A 54 -26.06 33.95 20.95
N THR A 55 -25.47 34.01 22.14
CA THR A 55 -25.48 35.21 23.00
C THR A 55 -25.01 36.47 22.23
N PRO A 56 -25.79 37.56 22.22
CA PRO A 56 -25.44 38.79 21.50
C PRO A 56 -24.21 39.50 22.09
N PHE A 57 -23.31 40.00 21.23
CA PHE A 57 -22.23 40.94 21.59
C PHE A 57 -21.82 41.75 20.35
N ALA A 58 -21.13 42.89 20.55
CA ALA A 58 -20.82 43.85 19.48
C ALA A 58 -20.01 43.27 18.29
N GLY A 59 -19.27 42.17 18.50
CA GLY A 59 -18.49 41.48 17.46
C GLY A 59 -19.14 40.23 16.87
N ARG A 60 -20.38 39.89 17.25
CA ARG A 60 -21.02 38.61 16.88
C ARG A 60 -21.10 38.37 15.37
N ASN A 61 -21.36 39.43 14.59
CA ASN A 61 -21.50 39.36 13.14
C ASN A 61 -20.22 39.76 12.39
N SER A 62 -19.08 39.85 13.08
CA SER A 62 -17.79 40.15 12.47
C SER A 62 -17.31 38.99 11.59
N THR A 63 -16.67 39.33 10.46
CA THR A 63 -15.99 38.36 9.58
C THR A 63 -14.64 37.91 10.15
N GLU A 64 -14.00 38.74 10.97
CA GLU A 64 -12.76 38.40 11.70
C GLU A 64 -13.10 37.84 13.08
N PHE A 65 -12.20 37.05 13.67
CA PHE A 65 -12.39 36.52 15.04
C PHE A 65 -12.64 37.66 16.03
N ALA A 66 -13.74 37.56 16.77
CA ALA A 66 -14.13 38.54 17.77
C ALA A 66 -14.71 37.84 19.00
N SER A 67 -14.40 38.37 20.17
CA SER A 67 -14.87 37.86 21.45
C SER A 67 -15.23 38.99 22.40
N ALA A 68 -15.91 38.65 23.50
CA ALA A 68 -16.21 39.55 24.59
C ALA A 68 -16.35 38.79 25.91
N VAL A 69 -15.98 39.45 27.00
CA VAL A 69 -16.38 39.04 28.36
C VAL A 69 -17.58 39.89 28.76
N LEU A 70 -18.69 39.23 29.06
CA LEU A 70 -19.97 39.80 29.45
C LEU A 70 -20.24 39.47 30.92
N PHE A 71 -20.95 40.37 31.59
CA PHE A 71 -21.45 40.15 32.94
C PHE A 71 -22.97 40.11 32.89
N ASP A 72 -23.56 39.04 33.41
CA ASP A 72 -24.99 38.89 33.58
C ASP A 72 -25.37 39.40 34.98
N ASP A 73 -26.04 40.55 35.03
CA ASP A 73 -26.46 41.18 36.28
C ASP A 73 -27.57 40.38 36.99
N GLU A 74 -28.38 39.60 36.27
CA GLU A 74 -29.49 38.82 36.85
C GLU A 74 -28.96 37.55 37.54
N GLU A 75 -28.06 36.84 36.87
CA GLU A 75 -27.46 35.60 37.38
C GLU A 75 -26.17 35.84 38.19
N GLN A 76 -25.64 37.07 38.18
CA GLN A 76 -24.35 37.43 38.77
C GLN A 76 -23.18 36.58 38.22
N LEU A 77 -23.23 36.24 36.94
CA LEU A 77 -22.26 35.36 36.27
C LEU A 77 -21.46 36.10 35.21
N THR A 78 -20.19 35.69 35.08
CA THR A 78 -19.32 36.14 33.99
C THR A 78 -19.36 35.12 32.86
N HIS A 79 -19.59 35.61 31.65
CA HIS A 79 -19.57 34.82 30.42
C HIS A 79 -18.46 35.32 29.51
N TYR A 80 -17.74 34.42 28.87
CA TYR A 80 -16.98 34.72 27.67
C TYR A 80 -17.74 34.18 26.45
N VAL A 81 -17.80 34.96 25.38
CA VAL A 81 -18.45 34.59 24.12
C VAL A 81 -17.56 34.93 22.94
N CYS A 82 -17.61 34.15 21.86
CA CYS A 82 -16.95 34.47 20.60
C CYS A 82 -17.85 34.23 19.37
N ASN A 83 -17.51 34.86 18.25
CA ASN A 83 -18.27 34.74 17.00
C ASN A 83 -18.15 33.36 16.33
N SER A 84 -17.27 32.48 16.82
CA SER A 84 -17.23 31.06 16.42
C SER A 84 -18.33 30.20 17.06
N GLY A 85 -19.21 30.78 17.88
CA GLY A 85 -20.35 30.06 18.46
C GLY A 85 -20.04 29.32 19.76
N PHE A 86 -18.99 29.71 20.49
CA PHE A 86 -18.64 29.13 21.79
C PHE A 86 -18.91 30.11 22.93
N ARG A 87 -19.32 29.55 24.08
CA ARG A 87 -19.47 30.28 25.33
C ARG A 87 -18.76 29.55 26.47
N LEU A 88 -18.00 30.30 27.27
CA LEU A 88 -17.39 29.85 28.52
C LEU A 88 -18.09 30.54 29.70
N PHE A 89 -18.46 29.79 30.73
CA PHE A 89 -19.22 30.32 31.87
C PHE A 89 -18.99 29.50 33.14
N ASP A 90 -19.53 29.93 34.28
CA ASP A 90 -19.30 29.33 35.60
C ASP A 90 -17.81 29.27 35.97
N PHE A 91 -17.11 30.39 35.83
CA PHE A 91 -15.70 30.49 36.18
C PHE A 91 -15.47 30.33 37.69
N SER A 92 -14.74 29.29 38.06
CA SER A 92 -14.26 29.05 39.41
C SER A 92 -12.75 29.32 39.47
N PHE A 93 -12.36 30.46 40.03
CA PHE A 93 -10.97 30.87 40.18
C PHE A 93 -10.38 30.31 41.48
N ARG A 94 -9.16 29.80 41.41
CA ARG A 94 -8.49 29.23 42.59
C ARG A 94 -7.85 30.28 43.50
N ASP A 95 -7.10 31.21 42.91
CA ASP A 95 -6.22 32.12 43.66
C ASP A 95 -6.47 33.61 43.35
N GLU A 96 -6.52 33.99 42.07
CA GLU A 96 -6.66 35.39 41.63
C GLU A 96 -7.82 35.53 40.63
N VAL A 97 -8.67 36.54 40.83
CA VAL A 97 -9.70 36.92 39.86
C VAL A 97 -9.07 37.88 38.83
N PRO A 98 -8.99 37.52 37.54
CA PRO A 98 -8.43 38.39 36.51
C PRO A 98 -9.32 39.58 36.20
N SER A 99 -8.74 40.60 35.55
CA SER A 99 -9.53 41.60 34.83
C SER A 99 -10.23 40.99 33.62
N ALA A 100 -11.35 41.58 33.18
CA ALA A 100 -12.10 41.12 32.02
C ALA A 100 -11.23 40.99 30.75
N ALA A 101 -10.34 41.96 30.51
CA ALA A 101 -9.41 41.91 29.37
C ALA A 101 -8.40 40.75 29.47
N ARG A 102 -7.90 40.47 30.68
CA ARG A 102 -6.98 39.34 30.90
C ARG A 102 -7.70 38.00 30.76
N LEU A 103 -8.93 37.90 31.28
CA LEU A 103 -9.75 36.71 31.10
C LEU A 103 -10.07 36.45 29.62
N GLN A 104 -10.46 37.50 28.90
CA GLN A 104 -10.76 37.45 27.47
C GLN A 104 -9.58 36.89 26.67
N SER A 105 -8.38 37.44 26.88
CA SER A 105 -7.16 36.97 26.19
C SER A 105 -6.84 35.50 26.47
N ILE A 106 -7.06 35.02 27.71
CA ILE A 106 -6.83 33.62 28.06
C ILE A 106 -7.89 32.73 27.39
N CYS A 107 -9.15 33.15 27.37
CA CYS A 107 -10.25 32.44 26.72
C CYS A 107 -10.09 32.39 25.19
N ASP A 108 -9.62 33.46 24.54
CA ASP A 108 -9.32 33.49 23.10
C ASP A 108 -8.30 32.41 22.73
N GLU A 109 -7.24 32.29 23.53
CA GLU A 109 -6.24 31.25 23.31
C GLU A 109 -6.79 29.84 23.60
N ALA A 110 -7.62 29.70 24.64
CA ALA A 110 -8.29 28.43 24.93
C ALA A 110 -9.15 27.98 23.74
N MET A 111 -9.89 28.89 23.11
CA MET A 111 -10.71 28.58 21.93
C MET A 111 -9.88 28.25 20.70
N THR A 112 -8.74 28.92 20.52
CA THR A 112 -7.80 28.57 19.44
C THR A 112 -7.26 27.14 19.61
N VAL A 113 -6.88 26.76 20.83
CA VAL A 113 -6.41 25.40 21.14
C VAL A 113 -7.53 24.37 20.98
N TYR A 114 -8.74 24.70 21.46
CA TYR A 114 -9.91 23.83 21.35
C TYR A 114 -10.31 23.56 19.90
N GLN A 115 -10.35 24.60 19.05
CA GLN A 115 -10.65 24.44 17.62
C GLN A 115 -9.61 23.59 16.90
N ARG A 116 -8.33 23.75 17.24
CA ARG A 116 -7.26 22.90 16.69
C ARG A 116 -7.42 21.44 17.13
N LEU A 117 -7.79 21.21 18.39
CA LEU A 117 -8.07 19.88 18.92
C LEU A 117 -9.26 19.23 18.18
N GLN A 118 -10.34 19.99 18.00
CA GLN A 118 -11.52 19.56 17.25
C GLN A 118 -11.19 19.28 15.78
N GLN A 119 -10.33 20.08 15.16
CA GLN A 119 -9.83 19.81 13.81
C GLN A 119 -9.06 18.48 13.75
N VAL A 120 -8.15 18.23 14.71
CA VAL A 120 -7.39 16.96 14.77
C VAL A 120 -8.31 15.75 15.00
N TYR A 121 -9.33 15.88 15.86
CA TYR A 121 -10.32 14.83 16.05
C TYR A 121 -11.18 14.62 14.80
N ASN A 122 -11.63 15.69 14.17
CA ASN A 122 -12.37 15.60 12.90
C ASN A 122 -11.52 14.95 11.80
N GLU A 123 -10.23 15.28 11.69
CA GLU A 123 -9.29 14.64 10.76
C GLU A 123 -9.08 13.15 11.09
N ARG A 124 -9.08 12.79 12.38
CA ARG A 124 -9.00 11.40 12.84
C ARG A 124 -10.29 10.61 12.56
N ASP A 125 -11.45 11.22 12.73
CA ASP A 125 -12.77 10.59 12.61
C ASP A 125 -13.27 10.53 11.16
N MET A 126 -12.86 11.49 10.32
CA MET A 126 -13.18 11.52 8.87
C MET A 126 -12.39 10.47 8.06
N GLY A 127 -11.36 9.86 8.66
CA GLY A 127 -10.39 9.04 7.94
C GLY A 127 -9.54 9.88 6.98
N PRO A 128 -8.53 9.26 6.33
CA PRO A 128 -7.74 9.95 5.33
C PRO A 128 -8.63 10.46 4.20
N LYS A 129 -8.33 11.66 3.71
CA LYS A 129 -9.04 12.27 2.58
C LYS A 129 -8.98 11.29 1.40
N ALA A 130 -10.13 10.82 0.91
CA ALA A 130 -10.17 9.87 -0.19
C ALA A 130 -9.37 10.43 -1.37
N ARG A 131 -8.28 9.75 -1.73
CA ARG A 131 -7.45 10.12 -2.87
C ARG A 131 -8.24 9.85 -4.14
N GLU A 132 -8.04 10.70 -5.14
CA GLU A 132 -8.59 10.45 -6.47
C GLU A 132 -8.00 9.14 -7.00
N ILE A 133 -8.85 8.22 -7.45
CA ILE A 133 -8.42 6.97 -8.07
C ILE A 133 -8.23 7.21 -9.56
N ARG A 134 -7.04 6.92 -10.09
CA ARG A 134 -6.72 7.02 -11.51
C ARG A 134 -6.52 5.65 -12.12
N VAL A 135 -7.32 5.37 -13.14
CA VAL A 135 -7.26 4.12 -13.90
C VAL A 135 -6.18 4.25 -14.98
N GLY A 136 -5.35 3.20 -15.12
CA GLY A 136 -4.37 3.13 -16.20
C GLY A 136 -5.02 3.17 -17.58
N PRO A 137 -4.36 3.78 -18.59
CA PRO A 137 -4.88 3.78 -19.95
C PRO A 137 -5.02 2.33 -20.45
N SER A 138 -6.09 2.07 -21.19
CA SER A 138 -6.40 0.73 -21.71
C SER A 138 -6.92 0.73 -23.14
N GLU A 139 -7.06 1.93 -23.74
CA GLU A 139 -7.57 2.07 -25.09
C GLU A 139 -6.49 1.65 -26.10
N PRO A 140 -6.77 0.66 -26.96
CA PRO A 140 -5.83 0.25 -27.98
C PRO A 140 -5.61 1.34 -29.03
N LEU A 141 -4.39 1.45 -29.55
CA LEU A 141 -4.08 2.32 -30.68
C LEU A 141 -4.81 1.82 -31.95
N PRO A 142 -5.17 2.73 -32.87
CA PRO A 142 -5.64 2.34 -34.19
C PRO A 142 -4.64 1.39 -34.89
N PRO A 143 -5.09 0.36 -35.63
CA PRO A 143 -4.21 -0.70 -36.14
C PRO A 143 -2.98 -0.20 -36.93
N ALA A 144 -3.14 0.85 -37.74
CA ALA A 144 -2.05 1.42 -38.52
C ALA A 144 -1.02 2.16 -37.66
N GLU A 145 -1.47 2.82 -36.60
CA GLU A 145 -0.62 3.52 -35.62
C GLU A 145 0.11 2.52 -34.74
N ARG A 146 -0.59 1.49 -34.25
CA ARG A 146 -0.01 0.36 -33.52
C ARG A 146 1.12 -0.28 -34.33
N ALA A 147 0.85 -0.68 -35.57
CA ALA A 147 1.85 -1.32 -36.42
C ALA A 147 3.07 -0.42 -36.69
N ARG A 148 2.88 0.90 -36.74
CA ARG A 148 3.98 1.87 -36.85
C ARG A 148 4.78 1.96 -35.54
N ALA A 149 4.11 2.04 -34.40
CA ALA A 149 4.73 2.09 -33.08
C ALA A 149 5.56 0.83 -32.81
N ILE A 150 5.02 -0.36 -33.11
CA ILE A 150 5.73 -1.64 -32.99
C ILE A 150 7.02 -1.63 -33.81
N ARG A 151 6.93 -1.28 -35.11
CA ARG A 151 8.10 -1.25 -35.98
C ARG A 151 9.13 -0.23 -35.52
N ALA A 152 8.70 0.98 -35.16
CA ALA A 152 9.59 2.03 -34.68
C ALA A 152 10.34 1.59 -33.42
N LEU A 153 9.64 0.99 -32.45
CA LEU A 153 10.25 0.52 -31.21
C LEU A 153 11.27 -0.60 -31.47
N ALA A 154 10.94 -1.57 -32.32
CA ALA A 154 11.85 -2.65 -32.69
C ALA A 154 13.08 -2.14 -33.46
N GLU A 155 12.91 -1.21 -34.40
CA GLU A 155 14.00 -0.57 -35.14
C GLU A 155 14.92 0.24 -34.22
N THR A 156 14.35 1.01 -33.28
CA THR A 156 15.13 1.73 -32.27
C THR A 156 15.94 0.77 -31.40
N ALA A 157 15.33 -0.34 -30.95
CA ALA A 157 16.03 -1.36 -30.16
C ALA A 157 17.21 -1.99 -30.91
N LEU A 158 17.03 -2.34 -32.20
CA LEU A 158 18.11 -2.85 -33.05
C LEU A 158 19.26 -1.85 -33.18
N ALA A 159 18.94 -0.58 -33.44
CA ALA A 159 19.95 0.47 -33.56
C ALA A 159 20.70 0.72 -32.22
N ALA A 160 20.00 0.63 -31.09
CA ALA A 160 20.52 0.88 -29.75
C ALA A 160 21.55 -0.16 -29.27
N VAL A 161 21.59 -1.35 -29.88
CA VAL A 161 22.63 -2.36 -29.58
C VAL A 161 24.02 -1.79 -29.88
N ALA A 162 24.17 -1.08 -31.00
CA ALA A 162 25.46 -0.58 -31.47
C ALA A 162 25.72 0.90 -31.16
N ASP A 163 24.68 1.70 -30.89
CA ASP A 163 24.78 3.15 -30.72
C ASP A 163 24.29 3.63 -29.33
N PRO A 164 25.17 4.19 -28.48
CA PRO A 164 24.79 4.74 -27.18
C PRO A 164 23.74 5.86 -27.24
N VAL A 165 23.73 6.70 -28.28
CA VAL A 165 22.73 7.78 -28.41
C VAL A 165 21.34 7.18 -28.61
N ARG A 166 21.26 6.09 -29.37
CA ARG A 166 20.01 5.35 -29.60
C ARG A 166 19.50 4.65 -28.34
N ARG A 167 20.35 4.38 -27.34
CA ARG A 167 19.89 3.83 -26.05
C ARG A 167 19.04 4.83 -25.27
N VAL A 168 19.42 6.11 -25.28
CA VAL A 168 18.61 7.16 -24.63
C VAL A 168 17.26 7.31 -25.33
N GLN A 169 17.26 7.27 -26.67
CA GLN A 169 16.02 7.26 -27.45
C GLN A 169 15.17 6.02 -27.13
N LEU A 170 15.78 4.84 -27.03
CA LEU A 170 15.09 3.61 -26.67
C LEU A 170 14.39 3.73 -25.31
N SER A 171 15.05 4.26 -24.29
CA SER A 171 14.43 4.46 -22.96
C SER A 171 13.19 5.35 -23.04
N ALA A 172 13.25 6.45 -23.79
CA ALA A 172 12.10 7.33 -23.98
C ALA A 172 10.97 6.64 -24.77
N ASP A 173 11.30 5.95 -25.87
CA ASP A 173 10.33 5.23 -26.71
C ASP A 173 9.65 4.09 -25.93
N VAL A 174 10.39 3.36 -25.10
CA VAL A 174 9.87 2.31 -24.21
C VAL A 174 8.94 2.92 -23.16
N GLN A 175 9.35 3.99 -22.48
CA GLN A 175 8.49 4.66 -21.49
C GLN A 175 7.18 5.13 -22.12
N MET A 176 7.23 5.71 -23.33
CA MET A 176 6.04 6.10 -24.07
C MET A 176 5.16 4.91 -24.46
N ALA A 177 5.76 3.80 -24.92
CA ALA A 177 5.02 2.60 -25.30
C ALA A 177 4.30 1.97 -24.09
N LEU A 178 5.00 1.82 -22.96
CA LEU A 178 4.43 1.27 -21.73
C LEU A 178 3.33 2.18 -21.16
N ALA A 179 3.50 3.50 -21.24
CA ALA A 179 2.51 4.45 -20.77
C ALA A 179 1.31 4.60 -21.74
N GLY A 180 1.40 4.06 -22.95
CA GLY A 180 0.47 4.28 -24.06
C GLY A 180 -0.82 3.46 -24.05
N GLY A 181 -1.12 2.70 -22.99
CA GLY A 181 -2.34 1.89 -22.83
C GLY A 181 -2.47 0.65 -23.71
N ASP A 182 -1.80 0.62 -24.87
CA ASP A 182 -1.81 -0.49 -25.81
C ASP A 182 -0.62 -1.44 -25.61
N GLN A 183 -0.84 -2.48 -24.80
CA GLN A 183 0.19 -3.48 -24.45
C GLN A 183 0.74 -4.26 -25.64
N ALA A 184 0.00 -4.31 -26.74
CA ALA A 184 0.45 -5.00 -27.95
C ALA A 184 1.71 -4.31 -28.52
N VAL A 185 1.89 -3.00 -28.31
CA VAL A 185 3.04 -2.28 -28.86
C VAL A 185 4.36 -2.86 -28.34
N PHE A 186 4.50 -2.96 -27.02
CA PHE A 186 5.71 -3.49 -26.42
C PHE A 186 5.85 -5.00 -26.66
N THR A 187 4.77 -5.75 -26.45
CA THR A 187 4.78 -7.22 -26.58
C THR A 187 5.09 -7.66 -28.02
N GLU A 188 4.44 -7.08 -29.03
CA GLU A 188 4.70 -7.44 -30.43
C GLU A 188 6.07 -6.94 -30.92
N ALA A 189 6.59 -5.82 -30.39
CA ALA A 189 7.96 -5.39 -30.69
C ALA A 189 9.00 -6.39 -30.18
N GLN A 190 8.81 -6.95 -28.98
CA GLN A 190 9.66 -8.03 -28.48
C GLN A 190 9.58 -9.28 -29.36
N LEU A 191 8.38 -9.65 -29.81
CA LEU A 191 8.17 -10.81 -30.68
C LEU A 191 8.82 -10.62 -32.05
N ALA A 192 8.77 -9.40 -32.61
CA ALA A 192 9.46 -9.07 -33.86
C ALA A 192 10.98 -9.23 -33.77
N LEU A 193 11.55 -9.15 -32.56
CA LEU A 193 12.99 -9.29 -32.28
C LEU A 193 13.40 -10.71 -31.87
N GLN A 194 12.55 -11.73 -32.03
CA GLN A 194 12.88 -13.12 -31.64
C GLN A 194 14.18 -13.64 -32.28
N GLY A 195 14.49 -13.25 -33.52
CA GLY A 195 15.74 -13.61 -34.20
C GLY A 195 16.96 -12.80 -33.77
N GLU A 196 16.76 -11.70 -33.05
CA GLU A 196 17.77 -10.69 -32.73
C GLU A 196 17.95 -10.58 -31.21
N VAL A 197 18.45 -11.67 -30.60
CA VAL A 197 18.54 -11.86 -29.14
C VAL A 197 19.11 -10.64 -28.40
N PRO A 198 20.22 -10.01 -28.83
CA PRO A 198 20.77 -8.85 -28.12
C PRO A 198 19.83 -7.64 -28.10
N ALA A 199 19.10 -7.39 -29.19
CA ALA A 199 18.17 -6.28 -29.29
C ALA A 199 16.90 -6.54 -28.47
N ARG A 200 16.39 -7.77 -28.50
CA ARG A 200 15.27 -8.18 -27.65
C ARG A 200 15.61 -8.05 -26.18
N GLN A 201 16.79 -8.53 -25.77
CA GLN A 201 17.23 -8.44 -24.38
C GLN A 201 17.36 -6.98 -23.94
N LEU A 202 17.98 -6.13 -24.76
CA LEU A 202 18.09 -4.70 -24.48
C LEU A 202 16.73 -4.02 -24.34
N LEU A 203 15.76 -4.35 -25.20
CA LEU A 203 14.39 -3.83 -25.11
C LEU A 203 13.70 -4.23 -23.80
N VAL A 204 13.82 -5.50 -23.41
CA VAL A 204 13.25 -6.03 -22.17
C VAL A 204 13.88 -5.38 -20.94
N ASP A 205 15.22 -5.31 -20.89
CA ASP A 205 15.92 -4.71 -19.76
C ASP A 205 15.61 -3.22 -19.64
N THR A 206 15.49 -2.51 -20.77
CA THR A 206 15.07 -1.09 -20.76
C THR A 206 13.66 -0.93 -20.19
N ALA A 207 12.71 -1.81 -20.51
CA ALA A 207 11.37 -1.76 -19.94
C ALA A 207 11.34 -2.09 -18.45
N ARG A 208 12.15 -3.07 -18.03
CA ARG A 208 12.33 -3.40 -16.61
C ARG A 208 12.90 -2.21 -15.85
N ASP A 209 13.85 -1.49 -16.42
CA ASP A 209 14.44 -0.28 -15.84
C ASP A 209 13.43 0.88 -15.79
N CYS A 210 12.64 1.12 -16.84
CA CYS A 210 11.61 2.16 -16.83
C CYS A 210 10.55 1.95 -15.73
N ILE A 211 10.24 0.70 -15.40
CA ILE A 211 9.29 0.34 -14.32
C ILE A 211 9.98 0.39 -12.95
N ALA A 212 11.20 -0.12 -12.83
CA ALA A 212 11.92 -0.20 -11.55
C ALA A 212 12.47 1.15 -11.09
N PHE A 213 12.84 2.03 -12.02
CA PHE A 213 13.47 3.33 -11.75
C PHE A 213 12.69 4.47 -12.41
N PRO A 214 11.42 4.71 -12.00
CA PRO A 214 10.60 5.71 -12.66
C PRO A 214 11.12 7.13 -12.35
N GLU A 215 11.21 7.93 -13.41
CA GLU A 215 11.53 9.35 -13.35
C GLU A 215 10.23 10.15 -13.50
N VAL A 216 9.88 10.93 -12.48
CA VAL A 216 8.65 11.74 -12.46
C VAL A 216 8.99 13.20 -12.64
N VAL A 217 8.45 13.82 -13.68
CA VAL A 217 8.55 15.27 -13.93
C VAL A 217 7.29 15.95 -13.41
N ARG A 218 7.46 16.84 -12.41
CA ARG A 218 6.38 17.58 -11.76
C ARG A 218 5.98 18.81 -12.58
N GLN A 219 4.81 19.38 -12.25
CA GLN A 219 4.27 20.56 -12.93
C GLN A 219 5.16 21.81 -12.82
N ASP A 220 5.96 21.89 -11.75
CA ASP A 220 6.93 22.97 -11.54
C ASP A 220 8.23 22.79 -12.33
N GLY A 221 8.34 21.71 -13.12
CA GLY A 221 9.51 21.36 -13.91
C GLY A 221 10.62 20.66 -13.12
N SER A 222 10.43 20.40 -11.82
CA SER A 222 11.33 19.55 -11.05
C SER A 222 11.18 18.09 -11.45
N SER A 223 12.26 17.31 -11.33
CA SER A 223 12.25 15.87 -11.56
C SER A 223 12.63 15.15 -10.28
N VAL A 224 11.92 14.07 -9.97
CA VAL A 224 12.24 13.18 -8.86
C VAL A 224 12.41 11.76 -9.39
N SER A 225 13.51 11.13 -9.00
CA SER A 225 13.85 9.76 -9.35
C SER A 225 13.43 8.84 -8.22
N PHE A 226 12.63 7.83 -8.52
CA PHE A 226 12.20 6.83 -7.56
C PHE A 226 12.79 5.45 -7.88
N GLU A 227 12.68 4.56 -6.91
CA GLU A 227 12.81 3.12 -7.06
C GLU A 227 11.50 2.45 -6.68
N LEU A 228 11.07 1.47 -7.49
CA LEU A 228 9.92 0.63 -7.18
C LEU A 228 10.36 -0.58 -6.36
N TRP A 229 9.72 -0.73 -5.21
CA TRP A 229 9.91 -1.84 -4.28
C TRP A 229 8.56 -2.48 -3.98
N ALA A 230 8.59 -3.67 -3.36
CA ALA A 230 7.37 -4.30 -2.89
C ALA A 230 7.59 -5.15 -1.63
N LEU A 231 6.51 -5.26 -0.86
CA LEU A 231 6.33 -6.31 0.15
C LEU A 231 5.49 -7.43 -0.48
N PRO A 232 6.03 -8.62 -0.70
CA PRO A 232 5.20 -9.76 -1.07
C PRO A 232 4.28 -10.13 0.10
N LEU A 233 3.06 -10.53 -0.23
CA LEU A 233 2.01 -10.88 0.71
C LEU A 233 1.31 -12.15 0.22
N ALA A 234 1.26 -13.15 1.08
CA ALA A 234 0.46 -14.35 0.88
C ALA A 234 -0.70 -14.35 1.88
N PHE A 235 -1.91 -14.68 1.44
CA PHE A 235 -3.03 -14.89 2.36
C PHE A 235 -4.01 -15.95 1.89
N SER A 236 -4.70 -16.59 2.83
CA SER A 236 -5.80 -17.50 2.54
C SER A 236 -7.15 -16.79 2.64
N ARG A 237 -8.16 -17.34 1.96
CA ARG A 237 -9.54 -16.85 2.03
C ARG A 237 -10.50 -18.02 1.87
N ALA A 238 -11.68 -17.91 2.46
CA ALA A 238 -12.73 -18.94 2.35
C ALA A 238 -13.77 -18.64 1.26
N GLN A 239 -13.97 -17.36 0.95
CA GLN A 239 -14.93 -16.85 -0.03
C GLN A 239 -14.24 -16.54 -1.37
N GLY A 240 -15.02 -16.46 -2.45
CA GLY A 240 -14.57 -16.09 -3.81
C GLY A 240 -14.28 -14.58 -4.02
N GLY A 241 -13.59 -14.20 -5.11
CA GLY A 241 -13.15 -12.82 -5.45
C GLY A 241 -12.09 -12.14 -4.56
N VAL A 242 -11.07 -11.50 -5.13
CA VAL A 242 -10.06 -10.75 -4.36
C VAL A 242 -10.26 -9.26 -4.55
N TRP A 243 -10.44 -8.52 -3.46
CA TRP A 243 -10.41 -7.07 -3.51
C TRP A 243 -8.96 -6.58 -3.52
N TRP A 244 -8.67 -5.52 -4.28
CA TRP A 244 -7.31 -5.06 -4.52
C TRP A 244 -6.99 -3.68 -3.94
N HIS A 245 -7.98 -2.89 -3.52
CA HIS A 245 -7.77 -1.53 -3.02
C HIS A 245 -8.02 -1.40 -1.52
N PHE A 246 -7.00 -1.05 -0.75
CA PHE A 246 -7.05 -0.94 0.69
C PHE A 246 -6.51 0.43 1.12
N PRO A 247 -7.37 1.46 1.22
CA PRO A 247 -6.95 2.83 1.54
C PRO A 247 -6.07 2.93 2.79
N LEU A 248 -6.33 2.09 3.80
CA LEU A 248 -5.57 2.08 5.05
C LEU A 248 -4.13 1.55 4.92
N LEU A 249 -3.72 0.98 3.78
CA LEU A 249 -2.33 0.56 3.57
C LEU A 249 -1.36 1.74 3.55
N GLU A 250 -1.79 2.97 3.24
CA GLU A 250 -0.92 4.15 3.30
C GLU A 250 -0.34 4.37 4.72
N ARG A 251 -1.01 3.88 5.76
CA ARG A 251 -0.53 3.99 7.15
C ARG A 251 0.77 3.21 7.39
N ILE A 252 1.12 2.31 6.46
CA ILE A 252 2.39 1.59 6.46
C ILE A 252 3.55 2.54 6.19
N GLU A 253 3.37 3.65 5.46
CA GLU A 253 4.45 4.54 5.03
C GLU A 253 5.36 4.96 6.19
N GLY A 254 4.78 5.55 7.24
CA GLY A 254 5.54 5.99 8.42
C GLY A 254 6.17 4.81 9.17
N VAL A 255 5.42 3.73 9.34
CA VAL A 255 5.90 2.54 10.08
C VAL A 255 7.06 1.86 9.36
N LEU A 256 6.98 1.74 8.03
CA LEU A 256 7.99 1.13 7.19
C LEU A 256 9.23 2.03 7.08
N ALA A 257 9.04 3.34 6.92
CA ALA A 257 10.12 4.33 6.92
C ALA A 257 10.91 4.28 8.24
N ASP A 258 10.22 4.33 9.39
CA ASP A 258 10.84 4.25 10.71
C ASP A 258 11.51 2.90 10.97
N ALA A 259 10.93 1.81 10.44
CA ALA A 259 11.49 0.48 10.62
C ALA A 259 12.78 0.29 9.84
N LEU A 260 12.85 0.83 8.62
CA LEU A 260 13.98 0.73 7.69
C LEU A 260 15.00 1.87 7.82
N ASP A 261 14.81 2.77 8.80
CA ASP A 261 15.63 3.97 9.03
C ASP A 261 15.73 4.86 7.77
N VAL A 262 14.62 5.03 7.06
CA VAL A 262 14.51 5.97 5.93
C VAL A 262 14.58 7.40 6.48
N PRO A 263 15.39 8.31 5.90
CA PRO A 263 15.46 9.69 6.34
C PRO A 263 14.10 10.37 6.31
N SER A 264 13.76 11.13 7.37
CA SER A 264 12.45 11.79 7.53
C SER A 264 12.08 12.81 6.43
N GLN A 265 13.07 13.25 5.65
CA GLN A 265 12.91 14.20 4.54
C GLN A 265 12.79 13.51 3.18
N ALA A 266 13.07 12.20 3.12
CA ALA A 266 12.96 11.42 1.90
C ALA A 266 11.55 10.88 1.73
N ILE A 267 11.12 10.78 0.47
CA ILE A 267 9.82 10.21 0.12
C ILE A 267 9.87 8.69 0.20
N LEU A 268 8.88 8.12 0.89
CA LEU A 268 8.45 6.73 0.78
C LEU A 268 6.93 6.72 0.77
N TRP A 269 6.34 6.24 -0.32
CA TRP A 269 4.89 6.14 -0.47
C TRP A 269 4.49 4.70 -0.77
N VAL A 270 3.44 4.23 -0.09
CA VAL A 270 2.92 2.87 -0.22
C VAL A 270 1.66 2.92 -1.04
N SER A 271 1.57 2.08 -2.07
CA SER A 271 0.39 1.97 -2.90
C SER A 271 -0.76 1.37 -2.07
N PRO A 272 -1.93 2.02 -2.00
CA PRO A 272 -3.13 1.42 -1.43
C PRO A 272 -3.67 0.27 -2.28
N THR A 273 -3.20 0.12 -3.51
CA THR A 273 -3.53 -0.99 -4.39
C THR A 273 -2.49 -2.10 -4.26
N ILE A 274 -2.96 -3.31 -3.95
CA ILE A 274 -2.16 -4.54 -4.08
C ILE A 274 -2.32 -5.12 -5.48
N PHE A 275 -1.28 -5.79 -5.95
CA PHE A 275 -1.31 -6.47 -7.24
C PHE A 275 -1.25 -7.97 -7.01
N THR A 276 -2.28 -8.70 -7.42
CA THR A 276 -2.24 -10.17 -7.43
C THR A 276 -1.38 -10.67 -8.59
N LEU A 277 -0.98 -11.94 -8.50
CA LEU A 277 -0.28 -12.62 -9.60
C LEU A 277 -1.02 -12.49 -10.94
N ASP A 278 -2.34 -12.71 -10.92
CA ASP A 278 -3.17 -12.66 -12.14
C ASP A 278 -3.20 -11.24 -12.74
N MET A 279 -3.33 -10.21 -11.90
CA MET A 279 -3.34 -8.81 -12.33
C MET A 279 -2.00 -8.40 -12.98
N LEU A 280 -0.89 -8.88 -12.43
CA LEU A 280 0.44 -8.63 -13.00
C LEU A 280 0.61 -9.35 -14.34
N ASN A 281 0.11 -10.58 -14.46
CA ASN A 281 0.19 -11.36 -15.68
C ASN A 281 -0.69 -10.81 -16.80
N GLU A 282 -1.92 -10.38 -16.49
CA GLU A 282 -2.90 -9.89 -17.47
C GLU A 282 -2.35 -8.74 -18.33
N ARG A 283 -1.48 -7.91 -17.73
CA ARG A 283 -0.87 -6.75 -18.37
C ARG A 283 0.65 -6.86 -18.50
N SER A 284 1.23 -8.04 -18.27
CA SER A 284 2.68 -8.31 -18.26
C SER A 284 3.47 -7.22 -17.49
N CYS A 285 3.00 -6.86 -16.30
CA CYS A 285 3.57 -5.81 -15.45
C CYS A 285 3.64 -4.38 -16.06
N GLN A 286 3.22 -4.15 -17.31
CA GLN A 286 3.45 -2.88 -18.01
C GLN A 286 2.76 -1.68 -17.32
N ASN A 287 1.59 -1.91 -16.73
CA ASN A 287 0.82 -0.88 -16.04
C ASN A 287 1.53 -0.27 -14.82
N LEU A 288 2.56 -0.93 -14.28
CA LEU A 288 3.31 -0.43 -13.13
C LEU A 288 4.10 0.86 -13.45
N VAL A 289 4.35 1.14 -14.74
CA VAL A 289 4.96 2.40 -15.19
C VAL A 289 4.17 3.63 -14.73
N HIS A 290 2.87 3.48 -14.47
CA HIS A 290 1.99 4.55 -14.02
C HIS A 290 2.01 4.78 -12.51
N LEU A 291 2.56 3.84 -11.74
CA LEU A 291 2.41 3.86 -10.29
C LEU A 291 3.04 5.10 -9.67
N ALA A 292 4.33 5.35 -9.96
CA ALA A 292 5.06 6.49 -9.43
C ALA A 292 4.44 7.85 -9.81
N PRO A 293 4.14 8.16 -11.09
CA PRO A 293 3.55 9.46 -11.44
C PRO A 293 2.15 9.67 -10.84
N VAL A 294 1.35 8.60 -10.69
CA VAL A 294 0.02 8.69 -10.06
C VAL A 294 0.16 8.96 -8.56
N MET A 295 1.03 8.21 -7.88
CA MET A 295 1.27 8.39 -6.44
C MET A 295 1.92 9.74 -6.11
N ASP A 296 2.86 10.22 -6.92
CA ASP A 296 3.46 11.56 -6.75
C ASP A 296 2.44 12.69 -6.90
N SER A 297 1.38 12.47 -7.68
CA SER A 297 0.26 13.42 -7.78
C SER A 297 -0.74 13.35 -6.62
N GLY A 298 -0.50 12.49 -5.62
CA GLY A 298 -1.40 12.28 -4.48
C GLY A 298 -2.64 11.44 -4.80
N CYS A 299 -2.58 10.65 -5.87
CA CYS A 299 -3.67 9.81 -6.34
C CYS A 299 -3.36 8.32 -6.13
N ASP A 300 -4.41 7.50 -6.16
CA ASP A 300 -4.27 6.05 -6.08
C ASP A 300 -4.36 5.45 -7.47
N PHE A 301 -3.45 4.53 -7.79
CA PHE A 301 -3.49 3.83 -9.07
C PHE A 301 -4.46 2.67 -9.03
N ALA A 302 -5.33 2.61 -10.03
CA ALA A 302 -6.23 1.49 -10.26
C ALA A 302 -5.87 0.77 -11.57
N PRO A 303 -5.69 -0.56 -11.53
CA PRO A 303 -5.40 -1.35 -12.73
C PRO A 303 -6.62 -1.51 -13.63
N VAL A 304 -7.83 -1.39 -13.06
CA VAL A 304 -9.12 -1.49 -13.72
C VAL A 304 -10.11 -0.53 -13.06
N GLU A 305 -11.23 -0.25 -13.73
CA GLU A 305 -12.30 0.59 -13.20
C GLU A 305 -12.78 0.12 -11.80
N PRO A 306 -12.79 0.99 -10.77
CA PRO A 306 -13.09 0.59 -9.40
C PRO A 306 -14.52 0.09 -9.19
N GLU A 307 -15.53 0.75 -9.76
CA GLU A 307 -16.94 0.38 -9.54
C GLU A 307 -17.27 -1.02 -10.11
N PRO A 308 -16.95 -1.35 -11.38
CA PRO A 308 -17.14 -2.71 -11.89
C PRO A 308 -16.32 -3.75 -11.14
N ALA A 309 -15.08 -3.43 -10.75
CA ALA A 309 -14.24 -4.34 -10.00
C ALA A 309 -14.84 -4.65 -8.61
N ARG A 310 -15.37 -3.64 -7.92
CA ARG A 310 -16.03 -3.83 -6.62
C ARG A 310 -17.28 -4.69 -6.79
N ALA A 311 -18.08 -4.45 -7.83
CA ALA A 311 -19.26 -5.27 -8.12
C ALA A 311 -18.89 -6.75 -8.38
N THR A 312 -17.83 -7.02 -9.14
CA THR A 312 -17.32 -8.38 -9.38
C THR A 312 -16.87 -9.05 -8.08
N PHE A 313 -16.11 -8.33 -7.24
CA PHE A 313 -15.69 -8.82 -5.93
C PHE A 313 -16.89 -9.15 -5.02
N GLU A 314 -17.85 -8.23 -4.93
CA GLU A 314 -19.08 -8.36 -4.14
C GLU A 314 -19.98 -9.53 -4.58
N ALA A 315 -19.99 -9.82 -5.88
CA ALA A 315 -20.67 -11.00 -6.41
C ALA A 315 -19.91 -12.29 -6.03
N ALA A 316 -18.59 -12.30 -6.21
CA ALA A 316 -17.77 -13.48 -5.99
C ALA A 316 -17.63 -13.85 -4.50
N ARG A 317 -17.62 -12.88 -3.58
CA ARG A 317 -17.52 -13.13 -2.12
C ARG A 317 -18.70 -13.92 -1.53
N LYS A 318 -19.82 -13.98 -2.26
CA LYS A 318 -20.99 -14.80 -1.88
C LYS A 318 -20.79 -16.29 -2.12
N THR A 319 -19.74 -16.68 -2.85
CA THR A 319 -19.43 -18.07 -3.16
C THR A 319 -18.37 -18.61 -2.20
N GLN A 320 -18.50 -19.87 -1.80
CA GLN A 320 -17.50 -20.54 -0.97
C GLN A 320 -16.46 -21.19 -1.87
N GLN A 321 -15.37 -20.48 -2.11
CA GLN A 321 -14.28 -20.92 -2.98
C GLN A 321 -12.94 -20.64 -2.28
N PRO A 322 -12.50 -21.55 -1.39
CA PRO A 322 -11.29 -21.32 -0.63
C PRO A 322 -10.08 -21.29 -1.54
N GLN A 323 -9.24 -20.26 -1.37
CA GLN A 323 -8.07 -20.04 -2.20
C GLN A 323 -6.92 -19.47 -1.37
N LEU A 324 -5.73 -19.77 -1.87
CA LEU A 324 -4.48 -19.18 -1.44
C LEU A 324 -4.12 -18.11 -2.48
N VAL A 325 -3.86 -16.89 -2.04
CA VAL A 325 -3.58 -15.72 -2.89
C VAL A 325 -2.16 -15.23 -2.62
N LEU A 326 -1.42 -14.98 -3.70
CA LEU A 326 -0.15 -14.27 -3.69
C LEU A 326 -0.36 -12.89 -4.32
N ALA A 327 0.09 -11.86 -3.62
CA ALA A 327 0.02 -10.48 -4.05
C ALA A 327 1.27 -9.70 -3.60
N TRP A 328 1.42 -8.49 -4.13
CA TRP A 328 2.48 -7.57 -3.77
C TRP A 328 1.86 -6.24 -3.36
N ILE A 329 2.37 -5.66 -2.28
CA ILE A 329 2.09 -4.29 -1.86
C ILE A 329 3.26 -3.45 -2.40
N PRO A 330 3.08 -2.72 -3.51
CA PRO A 330 4.14 -1.88 -4.05
C PRO A 330 4.34 -0.63 -3.19
N PHE A 331 5.56 -0.12 -3.19
CA PHE A 331 5.86 1.20 -2.65
C PHE A 331 6.98 1.83 -3.47
N ILE A 332 6.96 3.15 -3.56
CA ILE A 332 8.03 3.92 -4.19
C ILE A 332 8.83 4.64 -3.12
N VAL A 333 10.14 4.72 -3.34
CA VAL A 333 11.08 5.42 -2.47
C VAL A 333 12.04 6.23 -3.32
N GLU A 334 12.49 7.38 -2.84
CA GLU A 334 13.53 8.16 -3.54
C GLU A 334 14.75 7.28 -3.86
N ARG A 335 15.26 7.42 -5.09
CA ARG A 335 16.33 6.57 -5.61
C ARG A 335 17.58 6.66 -4.74
N GLY A 336 18.15 5.50 -4.39
CA GLY A 336 19.34 5.37 -3.55
C GLY A 336 19.13 5.63 -2.05
N VAL A 337 17.91 5.96 -1.60
CA VAL A 337 17.62 6.16 -0.17
C VAL A 337 17.53 4.82 0.57
N LEU A 338 16.87 3.83 -0.04
CA LEU A 338 16.77 2.48 0.49
C LEU A 338 17.74 1.55 -0.22
N THR A 339 18.40 0.67 0.52
CA THR A 339 19.37 -0.30 -0.05
C THR A 339 19.03 -1.72 0.39
N VAL A 340 19.38 -2.71 -0.45
CA VAL A 340 19.16 -4.12 -0.13
C VAL A 340 19.91 -4.53 1.14
N GLU A 341 21.10 -3.98 1.39
CA GLU A 341 21.87 -4.20 2.61
C GLU A 341 21.12 -3.71 3.86
N ARG A 342 20.52 -2.52 3.80
CA ARG A 342 19.71 -1.96 4.88
C ARG A 342 18.51 -2.86 5.18
N VAL A 343 17.80 -3.28 4.14
CA VAL A 343 16.65 -4.18 4.29
C VAL A 343 17.07 -5.56 4.79
N ARG A 344 18.22 -6.09 4.38
CA ARG A 344 18.75 -7.34 4.93
C ARG A 344 18.99 -7.26 6.44
N GLN A 345 19.42 -6.09 6.94
CA GLN A 345 19.67 -5.87 8.36
C GLN A 345 18.39 -5.60 9.16
N LEU A 346 17.49 -4.78 8.62
CA LEU A 346 16.30 -4.27 9.33
C LEU A 346 14.98 -4.93 8.92
N GLY A 347 15.01 -5.82 7.93
CA GLY A 347 13.82 -6.40 7.31
C GLY A 347 12.93 -7.12 8.31
N ARG A 348 13.51 -7.81 9.30
CA ARG A 348 12.72 -8.44 10.37
C ARG A 348 11.93 -7.41 11.20
N LYS A 349 12.58 -6.31 11.61
CA LYS A 349 11.93 -5.20 12.32
C LYS A 349 10.82 -4.60 11.46
N ALA A 350 11.09 -4.40 10.17
CA ALA A 350 10.08 -3.90 9.22
C ALA A 350 8.86 -4.81 9.14
N LEU A 351 9.04 -6.13 9.04
CA LEU A 351 7.93 -7.07 9.01
C LEU A 351 7.14 -7.09 10.32
N GLU A 352 7.82 -7.15 11.46
CA GLU A 352 7.18 -7.18 12.79
C GLU A 352 6.32 -5.95 13.04
N LEU A 353 6.76 -4.77 12.58
CA LEU A 353 6.02 -3.51 12.76
C LEU A 353 4.94 -3.29 11.70
N THR A 354 5.18 -3.71 10.46
CA THR A 354 4.26 -3.47 9.33
C THR A 354 3.10 -4.47 9.31
N MET A 355 3.32 -5.72 9.72
CA MET A 355 2.32 -6.78 9.62
C MET A 355 0.98 -6.45 10.30
N PRO A 356 0.94 -5.90 11.53
CA PRO A 356 -0.33 -5.54 12.17
C PRO A 356 -1.13 -4.50 11.38
N VAL A 357 -0.43 -3.54 10.76
CA VAL A 357 -1.06 -2.48 9.95
C VAL A 357 -1.62 -3.04 8.65
N VAL A 358 -0.86 -3.93 7.98
CA VAL A 358 -1.33 -4.67 6.79
C VAL A 358 -2.58 -5.48 7.13
N GLN A 359 -2.54 -6.23 8.22
CA GLN A 359 -3.66 -7.06 8.66
C GLN A 359 -4.92 -6.23 8.94
N GLN A 360 -4.76 -5.09 9.60
CA GLN A 360 -5.86 -4.16 9.86
C GLN A 360 -6.43 -3.57 8.57
N ALA A 361 -5.56 -3.15 7.64
CA ALA A 361 -5.97 -2.59 6.36
C ALA A 361 -6.77 -3.60 5.53
N ILE A 362 -6.28 -4.84 5.40
CA ILE A 362 -6.99 -5.88 4.66
C ILE A 362 -8.33 -6.22 5.32
N ALA A 363 -8.33 -6.41 6.65
CA ALA A 363 -9.54 -6.75 7.40
C ALA A 363 -10.64 -5.69 7.32
N SER A 364 -10.29 -4.43 7.04
CA SER A 364 -11.27 -3.35 6.89
C SER A 364 -12.11 -3.46 5.61
N GLU A 365 -11.61 -4.15 4.58
CA GLU A 365 -12.26 -4.24 3.27
C GLU A 365 -12.64 -5.67 2.87
N MET A 366 -11.93 -6.68 3.38
CA MET A 366 -12.07 -8.06 2.93
C MET A 366 -11.82 -9.06 4.06
N GLU A 367 -12.68 -10.08 4.16
CA GLU A 367 -12.42 -11.24 5.01
C GLU A 367 -11.30 -12.12 4.44
N TYR A 368 -10.32 -12.46 5.27
CA TYR A 368 -9.24 -13.37 4.93
C TYR A 368 -8.91 -14.26 6.13
N GLY A 369 -8.18 -15.34 5.88
CA GLY A 369 -7.70 -16.28 6.88
C GLY A 369 -6.31 -15.90 7.40
N GLU A 370 -5.35 -16.79 7.23
CA GLU A 370 -3.96 -16.53 7.59
C GLU A 370 -3.29 -15.65 6.52
N ALA A 371 -2.46 -14.71 6.96
CA ALA A 371 -1.63 -13.88 6.09
C ALA A 371 -0.15 -13.97 6.51
N GLU A 372 0.74 -13.90 5.53
CA GLU A 372 2.18 -13.94 5.67
C GLU A 372 2.78 -12.81 4.81
N LEU A 373 3.55 -11.93 5.44
CA LEU A 373 4.23 -10.82 4.78
C LEU A 373 5.72 -11.15 4.66
N PHE A 374 6.28 -10.93 3.48
CA PHE A 374 7.68 -11.21 3.17
C PHE A 374 8.52 -9.94 3.14
N THR A 375 9.82 -10.09 3.38
CA THR A 375 10.78 -8.98 3.45
C THR A 375 10.66 -8.09 2.22
N PRO A 376 10.69 -6.74 2.39
CA PRO A 376 10.64 -5.85 1.24
C PRO A 376 11.84 -6.07 0.33
N LEU A 377 11.64 -6.01 -0.98
CA LEU A 377 12.70 -6.15 -1.98
C LEU A 377 12.45 -5.18 -3.14
N PRO A 378 13.48 -4.83 -3.92
CA PRO A 378 13.31 -4.19 -5.22
C PRO A 378 12.32 -4.99 -6.07
N TRP A 379 11.52 -4.29 -6.88
CA TRP A 379 10.33 -4.85 -7.52
C TRP A 379 10.53 -6.24 -8.16
N TRP A 380 11.48 -6.36 -9.09
CA TRP A 380 11.71 -7.61 -9.84
C TRP A 380 12.19 -8.76 -8.94
N GLU A 381 12.97 -8.44 -7.91
CA GLU A 381 13.43 -9.41 -6.91
C GLU A 381 12.29 -9.82 -5.97
N ALA A 382 11.39 -8.89 -5.62
CA ALA A 382 10.20 -9.17 -4.83
C ALA A 382 9.24 -10.12 -5.56
N LEU A 383 9.06 -9.95 -6.88
CA LEU A 383 8.27 -10.86 -7.70
C LEU A 383 8.90 -12.26 -7.71
N SER A 384 10.19 -12.34 -8.02
CA SER A 384 10.91 -13.61 -8.10
C SER A 384 10.89 -14.36 -6.76
N ALA A 385 11.28 -13.69 -5.67
CA ALA A 385 11.32 -14.30 -4.33
C ALA A 385 9.92 -14.71 -3.84
N GLY A 386 8.91 -13.89 -4.09
CA GLY A 386 7.52 -14.18 -3.73
C GLY A 386 6.99 -15.43 -4.43
N VAL A 387 7.17 -15.52 -5.75
CA VAL A 387 6.72 -16.69 -6.54
C VAL A 387 7.52 -17.94 -6.19
N GLN A 388 8.84 -17.84 -6.01
CA GLN A 388 9.66 -18.99 -5.61
C GLN A 388 9.24 -19.56 -4.25
N ALA A 389 9.07 -18.69 -3.23
CA ALA A 389 8.61 -19.11 -1.92
C ALA A 389 7.22 -19.76 -1.99
N TRP A 390 6.32 -19.17 -2.77
CA TRP A 390 4.97 -19.67 -3.00
C TRP A 390 4.94 -21.04 -3.66
N ASN A 391 5.65 -21.19 -4.78
CA ASN A 391 5.73 -22.43 -5.55
C ASN A 391 6.31 -23.57 -4.69
N ARG A 392 7.41 -23.31 -3.97
CA ARG A 392 8.04 -24.29 -3.08
C ARG A 392 7.13 -24.71 -1.94
N LYS A 393 6.43 -23.75 -1.30
CA LYS A 393 5.48 -24.04 -0.21
C LYS A 393 4.34 -24.94 -0.68
N ARG A 394 3.73 -24.63 -1.83
CA ARG A 394 2.62 -25.42 -2.40
C ARG A 394 3.08 -26.81 -2.83
N LEU A 395 4.18 -26.89 -3.57
CA LEU A 395 4.73 -28.18 -4.02
C LEU A 395 5.13 -29.04 -2.82
N GLY A 396 5.82 -28.48 -1.83
CA GLY A 396 6.23 -29.19 -0.62
C GLY A 396 5.05 -29.76 0.18
N MET A 397 3.97 -29.01 0.33
CA MET A 397 2.74 -29.49 0.98
C MET A 397 2.10 -30.64 0.21
N THR A 398 1.91 -30.49 -1.11
CA THR A 398 1.30 -31.54 -1.95
C THR A 398 2.15 -32.81 -1.95
N VAL A 399 3.48 -32.68 -2.12
CA VAL A 399 4.42 -33.80 -2.09
C VAL A 399 4.39 -34.52 -0.74
N ALA A 400 4.39 -33.79 0.38
CA ALA A 400 4.34 -34.39 1.71
C ALA A 400 3.06 -35.20 1.95
N LEU A 401 1.91 -34.69 1.51
CA LEU A 401 0.62 -35.38 1.61
C LEU A 401 0.60 -36.67 0.78
N VAL A 402 1.09 -36.62 -0.46
CA VAL A 402 1.14 -37.78 -1.34
C VAL A 402 2.13 -38.82 -0.80
N ALA A 403 3.34 -38.40 -0.40
CA ALA A 403 4.38 -39.30 0.09
C ALA A 403 3.96 -40.04 1.36
N ALA A 404 3.21 -39.37 2.27
CA ALA A 404 2.69 -39.99 3.49
C ALA A 404 1.70 -41.14 3.19
N GLY A 405 0.95 -41.05 2.09
CA GLY A 405 0.00 -42.08 1.66
C GLY A 405 0.61 -43.24 0.86
N GLN A 406 1.83 -43.07 0.34
CA GLN A 406 2.39 -43.94 -0.71
C GLN A 406 3.76 -44.59 -0.38
N GLY A 407 4.19 -44.52 0.88
CA GLY A 407 5.43 -45.19 1.33
C GLY A 407 6.71 -44.35 1.18
N GLY A 408 6.59 -43.07 0.83
CA GLY A 408 7.70 -42.11 0.85
C GLY A 408 8.02 -41.46 -0.49
N LEU A 409 8.95 -40.50 -0.47
CA LEU A 409 9.33 -39.68 -1.63
C LEU A 409 9.98 -40.48 -2.76
N GLN A 410 10.68 -41.58 -2.42
CA GLN A 410 11.46 -42.37 -3.39
C GLN A 410 10.57 -43.10 -4.40
N GLU A 411 9.29 -43.28 -4.10
CA GLU A 411 8.33 -43.95 -4.98
C GLU A 411 7.67 -42.98 -5.96
N LEU A 412 7.92 -41.67 -5.84
CA LEU A 412 7.28 -40.64 -6.64
C LEU A 412 8.09 -40.26 -7.89
N GLU A 413 7.37 -39.86 -8.92
CA GLU A 413 7.86 -39.14 -10.09
C GLU A 413 6.89 -38.00 -10.43
N ALA A 414 7.40 -36.95 -11.07
CA ALA A 414 6.65 -35.77 -11.45
C ALA A 414 6.61 -35.62 -12.98
N VAL A 415 5.47 -35.16 -13.47
CA VAL A 415 5.28 -34.74 -14.87
C VAL A 415 4.80 -33.31 -14.85
N ALA A 416 5.48 -32.42 -15.57
CA ALA A 416 5.06 -31.04 -15.73
C ALA A 416 4.51 -30.82 -17.15
N GLU A 417 3.36 -30.17 -17.25
CA GLU A 417 2.76 -29.72 -18.50
C GLU A 417 2.52 -28.22 -18.44
N TYR A 418 3.05 -27.48 -19.42
CA TYR A 418 2.84 -26.03 -19.47
C TYR A 418 1.38 -25.71 -19.82
N GLN A 419 0.73 -24.92 -18.98
CA GLN A 419 -0.66 -24.48 -19.14
C GLN A 419 -0.68 -22.95 -19.31
N PRO A 420 -0.92 -22.44 -20.53
CA PRO A 420 -0.98 -21.00 -20.78
C PRO A 420 -2.05 -20.29 -19.94
N GLU A 421 -3.20 -20.92 -19.66
CA GLU A 421 -4.24 -20.27 -18.86
C GLU A 421 -3.83 -20.12 -17.38
N LEU A 422 -2.96 -21.01 -16.89
CA LEU A 422 -2.40 -20.90 -15.54
C LEU A 422 -1.19 -19.95 -15.50
N GLN A 423 -0.66 -19.52 -16.64
CA GLN A 423 0.64 -18.84 -16.73
C GLN A 423 1.69 -19.62 -15.90
N GLY A 424 1.71 -20.94 -16.07
CA GLY A 424 2.39 -21.86 -15.17
C GLY A 424 2.51 -23.27 -15.75
N TYR A 425 3.18 -24.15 -15.01
CA TYR A 425 3.14 -25.59 -15.24
C TYR A 425 2.12 -26.23 -14.31
N ASP A 426 1.27 -27.11 -14.83
CA ASP A 426 0.56 -28.06 -14.00
C ASP A 426 1.49 -29.25 -13.72
N VAL A 427 1.77 -29.51 -12.44
CA VAL A 427 2.69 -30.57 -12.01
C VAL A 427 1.87 -31.72 -11.44
N GLY A 428 1.83 -32.82 -12.18
CA GLY A 428 1.25 -34.09 -11.76
C GLY A 428 2.26 -34.94 -11.00
N LEU A 429 1.90 -35.40 -9.80
CA LEU A 429 2.67 -36.36 -9.01
C LEU A 429 2.10 -37.76 -9.19
N LYS A 430 2.94 -38.74 -9.53
CA LYS A 430 2.53 -40.15 -9.71
C LYS A 430 3.53 -41.13 -9.09
N LEU A 431 3.13 -42.38 -8.94
CA LEU A 431 4.04 -43.47 -8.57
C LEU A 431 4.93 -43.84 -9.75
N LYS A 432 6.18 -44.20 -9.48
CA LYS A 432 7.11 -44.72 -10.50
C LYS A 432 6.51 -45.92 -11.22
N GLY A 433 6.46 -45.83 -12.55
CA GLY A 433 5.90 -46.89 -13.39
C GLY A 433 4.37 -46.98 -13.40
N SER A 434 3.68 -46.05 -12.72
CA SER A 434 2.23 -45.85 -12.85
C SER A 434 1.92 -44.70 -13.80
N GLU A 435 0.81 -44.79 -14.50
CA GLU A 435 0.24 -43.69 -15.30
C GLU A 435 -0.79 -42.87 -14.52
N GLU A 436 -1.19 -43.34 -13.34
CA GLU A 436 -2.18 -42.66 -12.50
C GLU A 436 -1.55 -41.47 -11.76
N VAL A 437 -2.08 -40.27 -12.01
CA VAL A 437 -1.70 -39.06 -11.28
C VAL A 437 -2.45 -39.00 -9.95
N LEU A 438 -1.68 -38.93 -8.86
CA LEU A 438 -2.20 -38.93 -7.49
C LEU A 438 -2.62 -37.53 -7.02
N ALA A 439 -1.92 -36.50 -7.49
CA ALA A 439 -2.20 -35.12 -7.15
C ALA A 439 -1.65 -34.17 -8.23
N HIS A 440 -2.28 -33.00 -8.34
CA HIS A 440 -1.84 -31.89 -9.17
C HIS A 440 -1.47 -30.70 -8.30
N THR A 441 -0.43 -29.97 -8.68
CA THR A 441 -0.07 -28.70 -8.08
C THR A 441 0.50 -27.77 -9.13
N PRO A 442 0.02 -26.52 -9.23
CA PRO A 442 0.56 -25.60 -10.21
C PRO A 442 1.92 -25.04 -9.74
N TRP A 443 2.77 -24.77 -10.70
CA TRP A 443 4.05 -24.08 -10.57
C TRP A 443 4.03 -22.82 -11.43
N MET A 444 3.87 -21.67 -10.79
CA MET A 444 3.60 -20.41 -11.48
C MET A 444 4.88 -19.82 -12.09
N LEU A 445 4.74 -19.12 -13.22
CA LEU A 445 5.81 -18.25 -13.73
C LEU A 445 5.93 -17.00 -12.86
N VAL A 446 7.13 -16.42 -12.83
CA VAL A 446 7.35 -15.08 -12.25
C VAL A 446 6.75 -14.05 -13.21
N PRO A 447 5.84 -13.16 -12.77
CA PRO A 447 5.34 -12.09 -13.61
C PRO A 447 6.47 -11.17 -14.07
N ASP A 448 6.43 -10.77 -15.33
CA ASP A 448 7.45 -9.95 -15.97
C ASP A 448 6.83 -9.24 -17.19
N VAL A 449 7.55 -8.26 -17.74
CA VAL A 449 7.28 -7.71 -19.08
C VAL A 449 7.63 -8.71 -20.19
N ALA A 450 8.44 -9.73 -19.87
CA ALA A 450 8.78 -10.86 -20.72
C ALA A 450 8.92 -12.16 -19.91
N PRO A 451 7.81 -12.82 -19.49
CA PRO A 451 7.87 -14.00 -18.63
C PRO A 451 8.68 -15.14 -19.26
N ASP A 452 9.56 -15.75 -18.46
CA ASP A 452 10.47 -16.82 -18.92
C ASP A 452 9.99 -18.21 -18.45
N ARG A 453 9.38 -18.93 -19.41
CA ARG A 453 8.89 -20.28 -19.22
C ARG A 453 10.02 -21.30 -18.98
N GLU A 454 11.15 -21.13 -19.65
CA GLU A 454 12.28 -22.07 -19.53
C GLU A 454 12.96 -21.92 -18.17
N LEU A 455 13.15 -20.68 -17.71
CA LEU A 455 13.67 -20.40 -16.37
C LEU A 455 12.76 -20.99 -15.29
N SER A 456 11.43 -20.86 -15.43
CA SER A 456 10.46 -21.44 -14.49
C SER A 456 10.55 -22.97 -14.42
N PHE A 457 10.73 -23.64 -15.57
CA PHE A 457 10.94 -25.10 -15.61
C PHE A 457 12.26 -25.51 -14.95
N HIS A 458 13.34 -24.76 -15.18
CA HIS A 458 14.63 -25.04 -14.55
C HIS A 458 14.55 -24.91 -13.02
N ASP A 459 13.83 -23.91 -12.49
CA ASP A 459 13.61 -23.78 -11.05
C ASP A 459 12.78 -24.95 -10.49
N LEU A 460 11.71 -25.36 -11.19
CA LEU A 460 10.93 -26.57 -10.83
C LEU A 460 11.81 -27.83 -10.82
N ALA A 461 12.61 -28.03 -11.87
CA ALA A 461 13.51 -29.17 -12.01
C ALA A 461 14.56 -29.18 -10.89
N SER A 462 15.12 -28.03 -10.52
CA SER A 462 16.06 -27.91 -9.41
C SER A 462 15.38 -28.28 -8.08
N CYS A 463 14.19 -27.74 -7.82
CA CYS A 463 13.44 -28.01 -6.60
C CYS A 463 13.09 -29.50 -6.43
N LEU A 464 12.63 -30.16 -7.50
CA LEU A 464 12.30 -31.60 -7.46
C LEU A 464 13.55 -32.48 -7.36
N LYS A 465 14.65 -32.07 -8.01
CA LYS A 465 15.94 -32.75 -7.90
C LYS A 465 16.49 -32.71 -6.47
N GLU A 466 16.36 -31.58 -5.77
CA GLU A 466 16.73 -31.47 -4.35
C GLU A 466 15.92 -32.44 -3.45
N ALA A 467 14.65 -32.70 -3.82
CA ALA A 467 13.79 -33.67 -3.14
C ALA A 467 14.00 -35.14 -3.61
N GLY A 468 14.85 -35.39 -4.61
CA GLY A 468 15.09 -36.72 -5.17
C GLY A 468 13.94 -37.26 -6.03
N ILE A 469 13.05 -36.39 -6.52
CA ILE A 469 11.89 -36.75 -7.34
C ILE A 469 12.24 -36.51 -8.81
N PRO A 470 12.25 -37.55 -9.67
CA PRO A 470 12.46 -37.39 -11.10
C PRO A 470 11.37 -36.51 -11.74
N LEU A 471 11.75 -35.61 -12.62
CA LEU A 471 10.83 -34.76 -13.40
C LEU A 471 10.94 -35.11 -14.88
N SER A 472 9.78 -35.21 -15.54
CA SER A 472 9.67 -35.23 -17.00
C SER A 472 8.75 -34.11 -17.48
N GLU A 473 9.02 -33.58 -18.67
CA GLU A 473 8.16 -32.59 -19.30
C GLU A 473 7.25 -33.27 -20.31
N ARG A 474 5.95 -33.01 -20.21
CA ARG A 474 4.97 -33.39 -21.22
C ARG A 474 4.71 -32.18 -22.11
N VAL A 475 5.21 -32.23 -23.33
CA VAL A 475 4.83 -31.26 -24.35
C VAL A 475 3.41 -31.60 -24.80
N ALA A 476 2.44 -30.72 -24.53
CA ALA A 476 1.10 -30.86 -25.06
C ALA A 476 1.18 -31.06 -26.58
N ARG A 477 0.47 -32.07 -27.11
CA ARG A 477 0.32 -32.22 -28.57
C ARG A 477 -0.53 -31.03 -29.02
N LEU A 478 0.13 -30.01 -29.55
CA LEU A 478 -0.37 -28.73 -30.06
C LEU A 478 -1.88 -28.74 -30.41
N HIS A 479 -2.61 -27.78 -29.82
CA HIS A 479 -3.85 -27.26 -30.37
C HIS A 479 -3.55 -26.14 -31.38
#